data_AF-A0A7W5VAL2-F1
#
_entry.id   AF-A0A7W5VAL2-F1
#
_cell.length_a   1.000
_cell.length_b   1.000
_cell.length_c   1.000
_cell.angle_alpha   90.00
_cell.angle_beta   90.00
_cell.angle_gamma   90.00
#
_symmetry.space_group_name_H-M   'P 1'
#
loop_
_entity.id
_entity.type
_entity.pdbx_description
1 polymer ?
#
loop_
_entity_poly.entity_id
_entity_poly.type
_entity_poly.pdbx_seq_one_letter_code
_entity_poly.pdbx_strand_id
1 'polypeptide(L)'
;MSTTVIVLIVGILVVLAAVYVSWRAGRLDRLHIRLELAREALDVALVRRSAVVLELAGSRLLDPATSLVLAAAAHEARTAGPDEREHAESDLSRALRAAVDQERFREKLSESPGGRSLLEELDAAVAKVVYARSFFNNAVGVTRTAQRRWLARTLRLAGRTEFPQFFEIDDNPPETMATE
;
A
#
# COMPACT_ATOMS: atom_id res chain seq x y z
N MET A 1 56.46 -14.28 -9.53
CA MET A 1 55.21 -14.80 -10.12
C MET A 1 55.25 -14.55 -11.61
N SER A 2 55.00 -15.56 -12.45
CA SER A 2 54.97 -15.39 -13.91
C SER A 2 53.77 -14.53 -14.32
N THR A 3 53.94 -13.69 -15.33
CA THR A 3 52.88 -12.83 -15.91
C THR A 3 51.62 -13.63 -16.26
N THR A 4 51.78 -14.87 -16.71
CA THR A 4 50.69 -15.81 -16.99
C THR A 4 49.83 -16.12 -15.77
N VAL A 5 50.46 -16.30 -14.59
CA VAL A 5 49.73 -16.54 -13.33
C VAL A 5 48.94 -15.29 -12.92
N ILE A 6 49.50 -14.10 -13.12
CA ILE A 6 48.81 -12.83 -12.84
C ILE A 6 47.58 -12.69 -13.74
N VAL A 7 47.74 -12.90 -15.07
CA VAL A 7 46.63 -12.83 -16.03
C VAL A 7 45.52 -13.83 -15.67
N LEU A 8 45.89 -15.05 -15.27
CA LEU A 8 44.93 -16.08 -14.91
C LEU A 8 44.16 -15.75 -13.62
N ILE A 9 44.84 -15.21 -12.59
CA ILE A 9 44.20 -14.74 -11.36
C ILE A 9 43.24 -13.59 -11.65
N VAL A 10 43.66 -12.60 -12.44
CA VAL A 10 42.82 -11.47 -12.83
C VAL A 10 41.60 -11.95 -13.61
N GLY A 11 41.79 -12.87 -14.57
CA GLY A 11 40.68 -13.49 -15.32
C GLY A 11 39.67 -14.17 -14.41
N ILE A 12 40.13 -14.97 -13.44
CA ILE A 12 39.26 -15.62 -12.44
C ILE A 12 38.50 -14.58 -11.61
N LEU A 13 39.19 -13.55 -11.12
CA LEU A 13 38.56 -12.49 -10.31
C LEU A 13 37.48 -11.75 -11.10
N VAL A 14 37.70 -11.46 -12.38
CA VAL A 14 36.71 -10.82 -13.25
C VAL A 14 35.48 -11.72 -13.44
N VAL A 15 35.67 -13.02 -13.68
CA VAL A 15 34.56 -13.97 -13.81
C VAL A 15 33.77 -14.07 -12.50
N LEU A 16 34.45 -14.19 -11.36
CA LEU A 16 33.80 -14.23 -10.05
C LEU A 16 33.02 -12.94 -9.76
N ALA A 17 33.59 -11.79 -10.10
CA ALA A 17 32.90 -10.50 -9.97
C ALA A 17 31.67 -10.43 -10.87
N ALA A 18 31.76 -10.86 -12.13
CA ALA A 18 30.63 -10.89 -13.05
C ALA A 18 29.50 -11.81 -12.56
N VAL A 19 29.82 -13.01 -12.08
CA VAL A 19 28.83 -13.94 -11.50
C VAL A 19 28.19 -13.35 -10.24
N TYR A 20 28.99 -12.74 -9.35
CA TYR A 20 28.49 -12.09 -8.14
C TYR A 20 27.53 -10.94 -8.48
N VAL A 21 27.90 -10.07 -9.42
CA VAL A 21 27.05 -8.95 -9.87
C VAL A 21 25.76 -9.47 -10.49
N SER A 22 25.81 -10.48 -11.38
CA SER A 22 24.62 -11.08 -12.00
C SER A 22 23.65 -11.69 -10.99
N TRP A 23 24.16 -12.47 -10.03
CA TRP A 23 23.32 -13.06 -8.98
C TRP A 23 22.68 -11.99 -8.08
N ARG A 24 23.43 -10.94 -7.73
CA ARG A 24 22.94 -9.84 -6.88
C ARG A 24 21.98 -8.91 -7.62
N ALA A 25 22.19 -8.64 -8.91
CA ALA A 25 21.28 -7.88 -9.76
C ALA A 25 19.92 -8.60 -9.85
N GLY A 26 19.91 -9.91 -10.12
CA GLY A 26 18.67 -10.69 -10.11
C GLY A 26 17.96 -10.74 -8.75
N ARG A 27 18.69 -10.58 -7.64
CA ARG A 27 18.06 -10.46 -6.31
C ARG A 27 17.40 -9.10 -6.08
N LEU A 28 17.98 -8.01 -6.59
CA LEU A 28 17.39 -6.68 -6.49
C LEU A 28 16.18 -6.51 -7.41
N ASP A 29 16.25 -7.08 -8.60
CA ASP A 29 15.15 -7.10 -9.57
C ASP A 29 13.89 -7.74 -8.96
N ARG A 30 14.06 -8.92 -8.34
CA ARG A 30 12.96 -9.58 -7.61
C ARG A 30 12.38 -8.75 -6.46
N LEU A 31 13.15 -7.84 -5.85
CA LEU A 31 12.64 -6.96 -4.81
C LEU A 31 11.84 -5.79 -5.40
N HIS A 32 12.28 -5.24 -6.53
CA HIS A 32 11.53 -4.18 -7.23
C HIS A 32 10.19 -4.70 -7.75
N ILE A 33 10.18 -5.87 -8.40
CA ILE A 33 8.95 -6.50 -8.87
C ILE A 33 7.96 -6.73 -7.71
N ARG A 34 8.46 -7.20 -6.55
CA ARG A 34 7.61 -7.38 -5.35
C ARG A 34 7.06 -6.07 -4.82
N LEU A 35 7.85 -5.00 -4.85
CA LEU A 35 7.42 -3.68 -4.41
C LEU A 35 6.35 -3.10 -5.36
N GLU A 36 6.54 -3.23 -6.67
CA GLU A 36 5.58 -2.79 -7.68
C GLU A 36 4.25 -3.54 -7.53
N LEU A 37 4.29 -4.88 -7.41
CA LEU A 37 3.08 -5.67 -7.16
C LEU A 37 2.38 -5.31 -5.85
N ALA A 38 3.14 -5.00 -4.80
CA ALA A 38 2.58 -4.55 -3.53
C ALA A 38 1.94 -3.16 -3.64
N ARG A 39 2.52 -2.27 -4.46
CA ARG A 39 1.97 -0.94 -4.74
C ARG A 39 0.66 -1.05 -5.51
N GLU A 40 0.62 -1.83 -6.57
CA GLU A 40 -0.59 -2.08 -7.36
C GLU A 40 -1.71 -2.69 -6.50
N ALA A 41 -1.38 -3.66 -5.64
CA ALA A 41 -2.34 -4.27 -4.74
C ALA A 41 -2.94 -3.27 -3.74
N LEU A 42 -2.13 -2.32 -3.24
CA LEU A 42 -2.59 -1.23 -2.38
C LEU A 42 -3.51 -0.29 -3.15
N ASP A 43 -3.13 0.14 -4.35
CA ASP A 43 -3.93 1.04 -5.17
C ASP A 43 -5.31 0.44 -5.51
N VAL A 44 -5.35 -0.86 -5.83
CA VAL A 44 -6.60 -1.60 -6.06
C VAL A 44 -7.48 -1.62 -4.79
N ALA A 45 -6.89 -1.86 -3.63
CA ALA A 45 -7.63 -1.89 -2.36
C ALA A 45 -8.24 -0.52 -2.02
N LEU A 46 -7.48 0.57 -2.21
CA LEU A 46 -7.94 1.94 -1.98
C LEU A 46 -9.08 2.31 -2.93
N VAL A 47 -8.93 2.01 -4.23
CA VAL A 47 -9.98 2.25 -5.23
C VAL A 47 -11.25 1.45 -4.90
N ARG A 48 -11.12 0.17 -4.50
CA ARG A 48 -12.29 -0.63 -4.10
C ARG A 48 -12.99 -0.03 -2.89
N ARG A 49 -12.25 0.36 -1.85
CA ARG A 49 -12.81 1.01 -0.66
C ARG A 49 -13.60 2.27 -1.03
N SER A 50 -13.01 3.15 -1.83
CA SER A 50 -13.68 4.38 -2.25
C SER A 50 -14.98 4.12 -3.05
N ALA A 51 -15.01 3.09 -3.88
CA ALA A 51 -16.20 2.70 -4.63
C ALA A 51 -17.32 2.22 -3.69
N VAL A 52 -16.99 1.37 -2.71
CA VAL A 52 -17.96 0.87 -1.72
C VAL A 52 -18.48 2.01 -0.84
N VAL A 53 -17.63 2.97 -0.44
CA VAL A 53 -18.08 4.14 0.33
C VAL A 53 -19.01 5.03 -0.50
N LEU A 54 -18.76 5.20 -1.80
CA LEU A 54 -19.67 5.94 -2.69
C LEU A 54 -21.02 5.23 -2.84
N GLU A 55 -21.02 3.90 -2.93
CA GLU A 55 -22.25 3.10 -2.95
C GLU A 55 -23.04 3.26 -1.64
N LEU A 56 -22.34 3.22 -0.50
CA LEU A 56 -22.92 3.50 0.81
C LEU A 56 -23.54 4.90 0.88
N ALA A 57 -22.83 5.93 0.43
CA ALA A 57 -23.35 7.29 0.39
C ALA A 57 -24.60 7.42 -0.51
N GLY A 58 -24.65 6.66 -1.61
CA GLY A 58 -25.77 6.62 -2.56
C GLY A 58 -26.98 5.79 -2.10
N SER A 59 -26.83 4.94 -1.08
CA SER A 59 -27.88 4.03 -0.60
C SER A 59 -29.13 4.70 -0.01
N ARG A 60 -29.05 6.01 0.31
CA ARG A 60 -30.09 6.79 1.03
C ARG A 60 -30.42 6.28 2.44
N LEU A 61 -29.56 5.44 3.01
CA LEU A 61 -29.72 4.88 4.36
C LEU A 61 -29.08 5.76 5.45
N LEU A 62 -28.23 6.68 5.02
CA LEU A 62 -27.60 7.71 5.83
C LEU A 62 -28.39 9.01 5.79
N ASP A 63 -28.21 9.86 6.80
CA ASP A 63 -28.71 11.22 6.73
C ASP A 63 -28.01 11.99 5.58
N PRO A 64 -28.68 12.99 4.98
CA PRO A 64 -28.14 13.70 3.82
C PRO A 64 -26.78 14.37 4.06
N ALA A 65 -26.49 14.81 5.29
CA ALA A 65 -25.22 15.45 5.61
C ALA A 65 -24.10 14.41 5.63
N THR A 66 -24.29 13.28 6.31
CA THR A 66 -23.31 12.18 6.34
C THR A 66 -23.07 11.60 4.95
N SER A 67 -24.13 11.39 4.14
CA SER A 67 -23.96 10.94 2.74
C SER A 67 -23.09 11.90 1.91
N LEU A 68 -23.32 13.21 2.03
CA LEU A 68 -22.54 14.21 1.29
C LEU A 68 -21.08 14.26 1.74
N VAL A 69 -20.84 14.19 3.04
CA VAL A 69 -19.48 14.19 3.61
C VAL A 69 -18.71 12.95 3.15
N LEU A 70 -19.31 11.75 3.22
CA LEU A 70 -18.69 10.52 2.76
C LEU A 70 -18.44 10.52 1.24
N ALA A 71 -19.40 11.00 0.46
CA ALA A 71 -19.24 11.08 -0.99
C ALA A 71 -18.12 12.04 -1.39
N ALA A 72 -18.01 13.19 -0.73
CA ALA A 72 -16.94 14.15 -0.96
C ALA A 72 -15.57 13.57 -0.59
N ALA A 73 -15.43 13.00 0.61
CA ALA A 73 -14.18 12.41 1.07
C ALA A 73 -13.74 11.23 0.18
N ALA A 74 -14.69 10.39 -0.25
CA ALA A 74 -14.39 9.27 -1.16
C ALA A 74 -13.99 9.74 -2.56
N HIS A 75 -14.58 10.84 -3.04
CA HIS A 75 -14.19 11.45 -4.30
C HIS A 75 -12.79 12.05 -4.23
N GLU A 76 -12.50 12.82 -3.19
CA GLU A 76 -11.19 13.43 -2.92
C GLU A 76 -10.10 12.37 -2.79
N ALA A 77 -10.33 11.29 -2.03
CA ALA A 77 -9.41 10.17 -1.95
C ALA A 77 -9.12 9.54 -3.33
N ARG A 78 -10.11 9.44 -4.22
CA ARG A 78 -9.92 8.90 -5.57
C ARG A 78 -9.09 9.80 -6.48
N THR A 79 -9.31 11.11 -6.41
CA THR A 79 -8.72 12.10 -7.33
C THR A 79 -7.41 12.69 -6.82
N ALA A 80 -7.10 12.55 -5.53
CA ALA A 80 -5.87 13.04 -4.91
C ALA A 80 -4.61 12.52 -5.64
N GLY A 81 -3.68 13.44 -5.88
CA GLY A 81 -2.36 13.13 -6.44
C GLY A 81 -1.46 12.40 -5.43
N PRO A 82 -0.28 11.92 -5.86
CA PRO A 82 0.60 11.10 -5.02
C PRO A 82 0.96 11.72 -3.66
N ASP A 83 1.19 13.04 -3.63
CA ASP A 83 1.61 13.76 -2.43
C ASP A 83 0.45 14.02 -1.44
N GLU A 84 -0.77 14.19 -1.96
CA GLU A 84 -1.97 14.48 -1.17
C GLU A 84 -2.73 13.21 -0.78
N ARG A 85 -2.41 12.08 -1.43
CA ARG A 85 -3.16 10.83 -1.31
C ARG A 85 -3.25 10.34 0.12
N GLU A 86 -2.17 10.40 0.88
CA GLU A 86 -2.14 9.96 2.27
C GLU A 86 -3.12 10.74 3.15
N HIS A 87 -3.20 12.06 2.93
CA HIS A 87 -4.09 12.93 3.68
C HIS A 87 -5.55 12.66 3.31
N ALA A 88 -5.85 12.60 2.01
CA ALA A 88 -7.20 12.33 1.52
C ALA A 88 -7.72 10.94 1.96
N GLU A 89 -6.89 9.90 1.93
CA GLU A 89 -7.27 8.56 2.39
C GLU A 89 -7.46 8.49 3.91
N SER A 90 -6.72 9.30 4.68
CA SER A 90 -6.89 9.44 6.14
C SER A 90 -8.18 10.18 6.49
N ASP A 91 -8.52 11.22 5.73
CA ASP A 91 -9.77 11.97 5.89
C ASP A 91 -10.98 11.11 5.55
N LEU A 92 -10.89 10.29 4.50
CA LEU A 92 -11.89 9.26 4.19
C LEU A 92 -12.06 8.26 5.34
N SER A 93 -10.96 7.74 5.90
CA SER A 93 -11.04 6.82 7.04
C SER A 93 -11.71 7.47 8.26
N ARG A 94 -11.41 8.74 8.55
CA ARG A 94 -12.01 9.48 9.68
C ARG A 94 -13.49 9.73 9.46
N ALA A 95 -13.88 10.16 8.26
CA ALA A 95 -15.28 10.36 7.89
C ALA A 95 -16.07 9.04 7.95
N LEU A 96 -15.48 7.95 7.46
CA LEU A 96 -16.09 6.61 7.52
C LEU A 96 -16.28 6.15 8.96
N ARG A 97 -15.27 6.31 9.82
CA ARG A 97 -15.35 5.98 11.24
C ARG A 97 -16.46 6.76 11.93
N ALA A 98 -16.50 8.08 11.74
CA ALA A 98 -17.54 8.93 12.29
C ALA A 98 -18.96 8.56 11.83
N ALA A 99 -19.11 8.02 10.61
CA ALA A 99 -20.38 7.54 10.10
C ALA A 99 -20.78 6.17 10.68
N VAL A 100 -19.82 5.24 10.77
CA VAL A 100 -20.05 3.87 11.24
C VAL A 100 -20.27 3.80 12.75
N ASP A 101 -19.64 4.70 13.51
CA ASP A 101 -19.78 4.80 14.97
C ASP A 101 -21.11 5.44 15.42
N GLN A 102 -21.97 5.86 14.48
CA GLN A 102 -23.30 6.36 14.81
C GLN A 102 -24.16 5.24 15.42
N GLU A 103 -24.89 5.56 16.49
CA GLU A 103 -25.76 4.63 17.20
C GLU A 103 -26.79 3.99 16.25
N ARG A 104 -26.90 2.66 16.31
CA ARG A 104 -27.72 1.82 15.41
C ARG A 104 -27.40 1.90 13.92
N PHE A 105 -26.26 2.45 13.49
CA PHE A 105 -25.90 2.50 12.06
C PHE A 105 -25.94 1.11 11.42
N ARG A 106 -25.22 0.15 12.01
CA ARG A 106 -25.14 -1.23 11.51
C ARG A 106 -26.50 -1.92 11.55
N GLU A 107 -27.29 -1.71 12.60
CA GLU A 107 -28.64 -2.25 12.73
C GLU A 107 -29.56 -1.75 11.60
N LYS A 108 -29.69 -0.43 11.44
CA LYS A 108 -30.52 0.20 10.40
C LYS A 108 -30.12 -0.23 8.99
N LEU A 109 -28.82 -0.34 8.75
CA LEU A 109 -28.28 -0.78 7.48
C LEU A 109 -28.60 -2.26 7.25
N SER A 110 -28.50 -3.11 8.27
CA SER A 110 -28.83 -4.54 8.17
C SER A 110 -30.32 -4.86 7.95
N GLU A 111 -31.20 -3.98 8.42
CA GLU A 111 -32.67 -4.06 8.23
C GLU A 111 -33.08 -3.71 6.79
N SER A 112 -32.23 -2.98 6.07
CA SER A 112 -32.51 -2.52 4.72
C SER A 112 -32.24 -3.61 3.66
N PRO A 113 -33.04 -3.69 2.58
CA PRO A 113 -32.79 -4.63 1.48
C PRO A 113 -31.38 -4.42 0.88
N GLY A 114 -30.53 -5.44 0.93
CA GLY A 114 -29.16 -5.37 0.43
C GLY A 114 -28.14 -4.67 1.35
N GLY A 115 -28.56 -4.14 2.50
CA GLY A 115 -27.64 -3.44 3.41
C GLY A 115 -26.71 -4.37 4.18
N ARG A 116 -27.10 -5.63 4.43
CA ARG A 116 -26.20 -6.66 5.00
C ARG A 116 -25.03 -6.98 4.06
N SER A 117 -25.29 -7.20 2.77
CA SER A 117 -24.22 -7.43 1.80
C SER A 117 -23.31 -6.20 1.65
N LEU A 118 -23.88 -4.99 1.71
CA LEU A 118 -23.11 -3.76 1.63
C LEU A 118 -22.20 -3.56 2.87
N LEU A 119 -22.69 -3.93 4.06
CA LEU A 119 -21.88 -3.96 5.28
C LEU A 119 -20.71 -4.94 5.18
N GLU A 120 -20.97 -6.18 4.74
CA GLU A 120 -19.93 -7.20 4.56
C GLU A 120 -18.88 -6.74 3.54
N GLU A 121 -19.32 -6.11 2.46
CA GLU A 121 -18.44 -5.57 1.43
C GLU A 121 -17.60 -4.39 1.95
N LEU A 122 -18.21 -3.50 2.75
CA LEU A 122 -17.51 -2.40 3.40
C LEU A 122 -16.45 -2.91 4.38
N ASP A 123 -16.82 -3.85 5.26
CA ASP A 123 -15.92 -4.46 6.24
C ASP A 123 -14.73 -5.12 5.52
N ALA A 124 -15.01 -5.89 4.46
CA ALA A 124 -13.99 -6.53 3.64
C ALA A 124 -13.06 -5.51 2.96
N ALA A 125 -13.60 -4.41 2.43
CA ALA A 125 -12.82 -3.38 1.78
C ALA A 125 -11.91 -2.62 2.76
N VAL A 126 -12.41 -2.28 3.94
CA VAL A 126 -11.64 -1.63 5.01
C VAL A 126 -10.51 -2.53 5.48
N ALA A 127 -10.81 -3.80 5.79
CA ALA A 127 -9.78 -4.76 6.20
C ALA A 127 -8.72 -4.97 5.11
N LYS A 128 -9.14 -5.03 3.83
CA LYS A 128 -8.21 -5.20 2.71
C LYS A 128 -7.19 -4.07 2.60
N VAL A 129 -7.58 -2.83 2.87
CA VAL A 129 -6.66 -1.67 2.87
C VAL A 129 -5.60 -1.80 3.96
N VAL A 130 -5.99 -2.18 5.18
CA VAL A 130 -5.04 -2.40 6.30
C VAL A 130 -4.00 -3.45 5.92
N TYR A 131 -4.45 -4.60 5.37
CA TYR A 131 -3.54 -5.66 4.93
C TYR A 131 -2.63 -5.21 3.79
N ALA A 132 -3.17 -4.53 2.79
CA ALA A 132 -2.40 -4.07 1.64
C ALA A 132 -1.34 -3.05 2.03
N ARG A 133 -1.67 -2.10 2.93
CA ARG A 133 -0.72 -1.12 3.46
C ARG A 133 0.42 -1.78 4.22
N SER A 134 0.09 -2.71 5.14
CA SER A 134 1.10 -3.45 5.90
C SER A 134 2.02 -4.25 4.97
N PHE A 135 1.46 -4.92 3.96
CA PHE A 135 2.23 -5.66 2.97
C PHE A 135 3.17 -4.77 2.16
N PHE A 136 2.68 -3.62 1.68
CA PHE A 136 3.47 -2.61 0.99
C PHE A 136 4.60 -2.07 1.88
N ASN A 137 4.31 -1.68 3.11
CA ASN A 137 5.32 -1.16 4.05
C ASN A 137 6.39 -2.20 4.39
N ASN A 138 6.01 -3.48 4.52
CA ASN A 138 6.97 -4.57 4.67
C ASN A 138 7.87 -4.71 3.44
N ALA A 139 7.31 -4.64 2.22
CA ALA A 139 8.08 -4.68 0.98
C ALA A 139 9.05 -3.48 0.86
N VAL A 140 8.62 -2.28 1.25
CA VAL A 140 9.46 -1.08 1.35
C VAL A 140 10.61 -1.30 2.32
N GLY A 141 10.35 -1.81 3.53
CA GLY A 141 11.38 -2.08 4.54
C GLY A 141 12.44 -3.07 4.05
N VAL A 142 12.03 -4.18 3.44
CA VAL A 142 12.96 -5.17 2.85
C VAL A 142 13.77 -4.55 1.71
N THR A 143 13.16 -3.71 0.87
CA THR A 143 13.84 -3.06 -0.25
C THR A 143 14.84 -2.01 0.23
N ARG A 144 14.48 -1.17 1.21
CA ARG A 144 15.39 -0.15 1.80
C ARG A 144 16.59 -0.79 2.49
N THR A 145 16.39 -1.88 3.25
CA THR A 145 17.51 -2.58 3.90
C THR A 145 18.45 -3.23 2.88
N ALA A 146 17.92 -3.76 1.79
CA ALA A 146 18.70 -4.28 0.68
C ALA A 146 19.50 -3.18 -0.05
N GLN A 147 18.88 -2.04 -0.36
CA GLN A 147 19.51 -0.90 -1.02
C GLN A 147 20.60 -0.26 -0.15
N ARG A 148 20.37 -0.07 1.17
CA ARG A 148 21.39 0.48 2.08
C ARG A 148 22.66 -0.36 2.17
N ARG A 149 22.53 -1.70 2.26
CA ARG A 149 23.68 -2.62 2.28
C ARG A 149 24.49 -2.61 0.99
N TRP A 150 23.86 -2.23 -0.12
CA TRP A 150 24.47 -2.13 -1.45
C TRP A 150 25.12 -0.76 -1.69
N LEU A 151 24.44 0.34 -1.33
CA LEU A 151 25.00 1.71 -1.42
C LEU A 151 26.29 1.84 -0.60
N ALA A 152 26.31 1.28 0.61
CA ALA A 152 27.49 1.32 1.47
C ALA A 152 28.70 0.57 0.90
N ARG A 153 28.49 -0.45 0.05
CA ARG A 153 29.56 -1.34 -0.42
C ARG A 153 30.02 -1.11 -1.84
N THR A 154 29.15 -0.62 -2.73
CA THR A 154 29.44 -0.78 -4.16
C THR A 154 29.17 0.43 -5.04
N LEU A 155 28.35 1.42 -4.66
CA LEU A 155 27.91 2.41 -5.63
C LEU A 155 27.76 3.87 -5.15
N ARG A 156 28.87 4.62 -5.27
CA ARG A 156 28.83 6.02 -5.79
C ARG A 156 28.36 6.10 -7.27
N LEU A 157 27.99 4.97 -7.90
CA LEU A 157 27.56 4.86 -9.30
C LEU A 157 26.07 4.56 -9.48
N ALA A 158 25.31 4.40 -8.40
CA ALA A 158 23.89 4.12 -8.47
C ALA A 158 23.18 5.44 -8.69
N GLY A 159 22.53 5.58 -9.84
CA GLY A 159 21.66 6.72 -10.12
C GLY A 159 20.69 6.98 -8.97
N ARG A 160 20.21 8.22 -8.90
CA ARG A 160 19.28 8.77 -7.91
C ARG A 160 17.88 8.11 -7.97
N THR A 161 17.79 6.79 -7.97
CA THR A 161 16.51 6.12 -7.73
C THR A 161 16.09 6.51 -6.34
N GLU A 162 14.98 7.23 -6.25
CA GLU A 162 14.44 7.69 -4.98
C GLU A 162 14.15 6.48 -4.10
N PHE A 163 14.47 6.58 -2.82
CA PHE A 163 14.22 5.48 -1.91
C PHE A 163 12.71 5.28 -1.79
N PRO A 164 12.23 4.03 -1.80
CA PRO A 164 10.82 3.78 -1.61
C PRO A 164 10.39 4.30 -0.24
N GLN A 165 9.30 5.07 -0.24
CA GLN A 165 8.73 5.70 0.94
C GLN A 165 7.64 4.80 1.52
N PHE A 166 7.47 4.85 2.84
CA PHE A 166 6.37 4.15 3.49
C PHE A 166 5.06 4.88 3.17
N PHE A 167 3.95 4.13 3.14
CA PHE A 167 2.62 4.72 3.00
C PHE A 167 1.97 4.81 4.37
N GLU A 168 1.74 6.03 4.83
CA GLU A 168 1.18 6.33 6.15
C GLU A 168 -0.22 6.93 6.00
N ILE A 169 -1.23 6.17 6.41
CA ILE A 169 -2.62 6.62 6.45
C ILE A 169 -3.24 6.24 7.79
N ASP A 170 -4.19 7.04 8.27
CA ASP A 170 -5.10 6.59 9.32
C ASP A 170 -5.98 5.49 8.71
N ASP A 171 -5.79 4.25 9.16
CA ASP A 171 -6.55 3.08 8.74
C ASP A 171 -7.14 2.32 9.93
N ASN A 172 -7.26 2.95 11.10
CA ASN A 172 -7.86 2.29 12.25
C ASN A 172 -9.29 1.86 11.91
N PRO A 173 -9.64 0.57 12.02
CA PRO A 173 -10.99 0.13 11.79
C PRO A 173 -11.93 0.80 12.81
N PRO A 174 -13.21 1.02 12.46
CA PRO A 174 -14.21 1.48 13.44
C PRO A 174 -14.26 0.52 14.63
N GLU A 175 -14.53 1.03 15.84
CA GLU A 175 -14.53 0.20 17.06
C GLU A 175 -15.53 -0.97 16.96
N THR A 176 -16.61 -0.75 16.21
CA THR A 176 -17.63 -1.75 15.89
C THR A 176 -17.17 -2.88 14.95
N MET A 177 -15.94 -2.82 14.42
CA MET A 177 -15.32 -3.84 13.58
C MET A 177 -14.07 -4.49 14.21
N ALA A 178 -13.72 -4.14 15.45
CA ALA A 178 -12.59 -4.74 16.13
C ALA A 178 -12.82 -6.25 16.29
N THR A 179 -12.16 -7.02 15.43
CA THR A 179 -12.09 -8.48 15.54
C THR A 179 -11.11 -8.80 16.65
N GLU A 180 -11.56 -9.52 17.68
CA GLU A 180 -10.68 -10.26 18.60
C GLU A 180 -9.68 -11.15 17.84
#